data_AF-A0AAD5SYX3-F1
#
_entry.id   AF-A0AAD5SYX3-F1
#
_cell.length_a   1.000
_cell.length_b   1.000
_cell.length_c   1.000
_cell.angle_alpha   90.00
_cell.angle_beta   90.00
_cell.angle_gamma   90.00
#
_symmetry.space_group_name_H-M   'P 1'
#
loop_
_entity.id
_entity.type
_entity.pdbx_description
1 polymer ?
#
loop_
_entity_poly.entity_id
_entity_poly.type
_entity_poly.pdbx_seq_one_letter_code
_entity_poly.pdbx_strand_id
1 'polypeptide(L)'
;MGICGSRADDTGSLQISKDIERSIKEEIKVGRIATKSEIKLLLLGAPESGKSTIFKQMKVYYGMSWSDEEVKKYRSTIRENLFSCTLKLIKAMDSLKIPYGFDIFVSSEGTLSDENINSFTLKNSSIKTSLSSNNISLKPYEDPFVECASLIYHRYGGKYRQEGEAPYAATFLLSVDLLRILEFNYVPTTQDILECQKETRTIEHLFFKVGKLTVRVFDVGGLRSKRHVWMPYFDT
;
A
#
# COMPACT_ATOMS: atom_id res chain seq x y z
N MET A 1 -2.94 -27.72 -63.86
CA MET A 1 -3.67 -26.43 -63.86
C MET A 1 -4.49 -26.36 -62.58
N GLY A 2 -4.04 -25.60 -61.58
CA GLY A 2 -4.81 -25.32 -60.36
C GLY A 2 -4.99 -23.81 -60.26
N ILE A 3 -6.21 -23.35 -60.55
CA ILE A 3 -6.58 -21.94 -60.58
C ILE A 3 -6.75 -21.43 -59.14
N CYS A 4 -5.97 -20.39 -58.83
CA CYS A 4 -6.01 -19.59 -57.62
C CYS A 4 -7.38 -18.91 -57.47
N GLY A 5 -8.06 -19.16 -56.36
CA GLY A 5 -9.31 -18.50 -55.96
C GLY A 5 -9.10 -17.65 -54.70
N SER A 6 -8.62 -16.42 -54.87
CA SER A 6 -8.60 -15.39 -53.81
C SER A 6 -8.65 -14.01 -54.46
N ARG A 7 -9.86 -13.50 -54.74
CA ARG A 7 -9.99 -12.17 -55.37
C ARG A 7 -11.24 -11.36 -55.00
N ALA A 8 -12.07 -11.82 -54.06
CA ALA A 8 -13.32 -11.14 -53.70
C ALA A 8 -13.41 -10.63 -52.25
N ASP A 9 -12.74 -11.28 -51.28
CA ASP A 9 -12.79 -10.88 -49.86
C ASP A 9 -11.62 -9.98 -49.40
N ASP A 10 -10.56 -9.85 -50.20
CA ASP A 10 -9.37 -9.07 -49.83
C ASP A 10 -9.61 -7.57 -49.87
N THR A 11 -10.52 -7.08 -50.70
CA THR A 11 -10.75 -5.63 -50.85
C THR A 11 -11.44 -5.03 -49.63
N GLY A 12 -12.43 -5.74 -49.07
CA GLY A 12 -13.13 -5.33 -47.84
C GLY A 12 -12.22 -5.35 -46.61
N SER A 13 -11.40 -6.38 -46.46
CA SER A 13 -10.41 -6.48 -45.37
C SER A 13 -9.28 -5.45 -45.51
N LEU A 14 -8.84 -5.14 -46.73
CA LEU A 14 -7.90 -4.05 -47.02
C LEU A 14 -8.49 -2.67 -46.70
N GLN A 15 -9.79 -2.45 -46.96
CA GLN A 15 -10.47 -1.20 -46.62
C GLN A 15 -10.57 -1.02 -45.10
N ILE A 16 -11.03 -2.05 -44.39
CA ILE A 16 -11.12 -2.07 -42.92
C ILE A 16 -9.75 -1.85 -42.29
N SER A 17 -8.71 -2.53 -42.79
CA SER A 17 -7.33 -2.36 -42.33
C SER A 17 -6.83 -0.92 -42.50
N LYS A 18 -7.12 -0.29 -43.65
CA LYS A 18 -6.76 1.11 -43.92
C LYS A 18 -7.48 2.10 -43.02
N ASP A 19 -8.76 1.86 -42.72
CA ASP A 19 -9.55 2.74 -41.87
C ASP A 19 -9.16 2.59 -40.39
N ILE A 20 -8.82 1.39 -39.93
CA ILE A 20 -8.20 1.16 -38.62
C ILE A 20 -6.85 1.90 -38.54
N GLU A 21 -6.00 1.76 -39.55
CA GLU A 21 -4.69 2.44 -39.59
C GLU A 21 -4.83 3.98 -39.57
N ARG A 22 -5.83 4.52 -40.27
CA ARG A 22 -6.11 5.96 -40.29
C ARG A 22 -6.57 6.43 -38.91
N SER A 23 -7.49 5.71 -38.29
CA SER A 23 -8.02 6.01 -36.95
C SER A 23 -6.91 5.99 -35.90
N ILE A 24 -6.04 4.97 -35.94
CA ILE A 24 -4.87 4.87 -35.06
C ILE A 24 -3.89 6.04 -35.31
N LYS A 25 -3.63 6.39 -36.57
CA LYS A 25 -2.74 7.54 -36.91
C LYS A 25 -3.32 8.87 -36.42
N GLU A 26 -4.63 9.06 -36.49
CA GLU A 26 -5.32 10.25 -36.00
C GLU A 26 -5.28 10.32 -34.47
N GLU A 27 -5.57 9.23 -33.77
CA GLU A 27 -5.41 9.13 -32.31
C GLU A 27 -3.97 9.37 -31.86
N ILE A 28 -2.99 8.79 -32.55
CA ILE A 28 -1.56 9.03 -32.29
C ILE A 28 -1.18 10.48 -32.58
N LYS A 29 -1.77 11.13 -33.60
CA LYS A 29 -1.46 12.52 -33.96
C LYS A 29 -2.05 13.50 -32.95
N VAL A 30 -3.31 13.30 -32.55
CA VAL A 30 -3.97 14.04 -31.47
C VAL A 30 -3.23 13.82 -30.14
N GLY A 31 -2.89 12.56 -29.84
CA GLY A 31 -2.07 12.17 -28.70
C GLY A 31 -0.69 12.82 -28.73
N ARG A 32 -0.02 12.86 -29.90
CA ARG A 32 1.28 13.52 -30.07
C ARG A 32 1.20 15.03 -29.82
N ILE A 33 0.17 15.69 -30.33
CA ILE A 33 -0.03 17.13 -30.12
C ILE A 33 -0.31 17.43 -28.64
N ALA A 34 -1.11 16.61 -27.96
CA ALA A 34 -1.33 16.70 -26.51
C ALA A 34 -0.04 16.43 -25.71
N THR A 35 0.75 15.43 -26.09
CA THR A 35 2.03 15.09 -25.44
C THR A 35 3.12 16.14 -25.67
N LYS A 36 3.01 16.99 -26.71
CA LYS A 36 4.02 18.01 -27.03
C LYS A 36 4.12 19.12 -25.98
N SER A 37 3.11 19.23 -25.11
CA SER A 37 3.05 20.15 -23.95
C SER A 37 2.93 19.41 -22.61
N GLU A 38 3.18 18.09 -22.63
CA GLU A 38 3.09 17.25 -21.45
C GLU A 38 4.45 17.16 -20.75
N ILE A 39 4.47 17.50 -19.46
CA ILE A 39 5.62 17.25 -18.60
C ILE A 39 5.43 15.88 -17.95
N LYS A 40 6.38 14.97 -18.20
CA LYS A 40 6.44 13.66 -17.55
C LYS A 40 7.34 13.75 -16.33
N LEU A 41 6.81 13.42 -15.15
CA LEU A 41 7.53 13.42 -13.89
C LEU A 41 7.57 12.00 -13.33
N LEU A 42 8.78 11.48 -13.13
CA LEU A 42 9.01 10.13 -12.61
C LEU A 42 9.47 10.20 -11.16
N LEU A 43 8.77 9.53 -10.25
CA LEU A 43 9.17 9.44 -8.85
C LEU A 43 10.17 8.30 -8.66
N LEU A 44 11.41 8.62 -8.31
CA LEU A 44 12.48 7.65 -8.06
C LEU A 44 12.95 7.70 -6.60
N GLY A 45 13.47 6.57 -6.12
CA GLY A 45 13.93 6.42 -4.73
C GLY A 45 13.89 4.97 -4.25
N ALA A 46 14.61 4.71 -3.15
CA ALA A 46 14.65 3.40 -2.48
C ALA A 46 13.24 2.91 -2.10
N PRO A 47 13.04 1.60 -1.86
CA PRO A 47 11.81 1.12 -1.24
C PRO A 47 11.48 1.93 0.01
N GLU A 48 10.19 2.16 0.26
CA GLU A 48 9.70 2.84 1.48
C GLU A 48 10.13 4.30 1.67
N SER A 49 10.79 4.91 0.67
CA SER A 49 11.21 6.32 0.71
C SER A 49 10.06 7.36 0.62
N GLY A 50 8.80 6.95 0.74
CA GLY A 50 7.64 7.84 0.68
C GLY A 50 7.15 8.27 -0.71
N LYS A 51 7.66 7.67 -1.81
CA LYS A 51 7.21 8.00 -3.19
C LYS A 51 5.71 7.88 -3.38
N SER A 52 5.16 6.73 -3.02
CA SER A 52 3.71 6.47 -3.14
C SER A 52 2.91 7.39 -2.24
N THR A 53 3.46 7.83 -1.10
CA THR A 53 2.82 8.85 -0.25
C THR A 53 2.75 10.19 -0.98
N ILE A 54 3.85 10.65 -1.58
CA ILE A 54 3.85 11.88 -2.40
C ILE A 54 2.87 11.75 -3.56
N PHE A 55 2.84 10.61 -4.24
CA PHE A 55 1.91 10.34 -5.34
C PHE A 55 0.44 10.44 -4.90
N LYS A 56 0.07 9.80 -3.78
CA LYS A 56 -1.28 9.89 -3.21
C LYS A 56 -1.60 11.31 -2.75
N GLN A 57 -0.65 12.01 -2.14
CA GLN A 57 -0.81 13.41 -1.73
C GLN A 57 -1.07 14.33 -2.94
N MET A 58 -0.37 14.11 -4.06
CA MET A 58 -0.65 14.84 -5.31
C MET A 58 -2.07 14.57 -5.79
N LYS A 59 -2.53 13.32 -5.76
CA LYS A 59 -3.90 12.96 -6.13
C LYS A 59 -4.93 13.74 -5.30
N VAL A 60 -4.74 13.79 -3.98
CA VAL A 60 -5.61 14.54 -3.06
C VAL A 60 -5.52 16.05 -3.30
N TYR A 61 -4.31 16.59 -3.42
CA TYR A 61 -4.07 18.03 -3.60
C TYR A 61 -4.73 18.58 -4.87
N TYR A 62 -4.69 17.83 -5.97
CA TYR A 62 -5.35 18.21 -7.23
C TYR A 62 -6.83 17.81 -7.28
N GLY A 63 -7.43 17.43 -6.15
CA GLY A 63 -8.87 17.17 -6.03
C GLY A 63 -9.36 15.93 -6.76
N MET A 64 -8.49 14.96 -7.04
CA MET A 64 -8.89 13.71 -7.68
C MET A 64 -9.50 12.76 -6.64
N SER A 65 -10.66 12.20 -6.95
CA SER A 65 -11.31 11.20 -6.11
C SER A 65 -10.66 9.81 -6.25
N TRP A 66 -10.87 8.98 -5.23
CA TRP A 66 -10.59 7.55 -5.28
C TRP A 66 -11.79 6.83 -5.90
N SER A 67 -11.55 5.91 -6.83
CA SER A 67 -12.64 5.07 -7.36
C SER A 67 -13.07 4.03 -6.31
N ASP A 68 -14.30 3.51 -6.44
CA ASP A 68 -14.80 2.48 -5.53
C ASP A 68 -13.92 1.22 -5.52
N GLU A 69 -13.33 0.87 -6.67
CA GLU A 69 -12.37 -0.23 -6.79
C GLU A 69 -11.07 0.05 -6.04
N GLU A 70 -10.54 1.28 -6.14
CA GLU A 70 -9.37 1.70 -5.39
C GLU A 70 -9.64 1.68 -3.90
N VAL A 71 -10.77 2.25 -3.46
CA VAL A 71 -11.19 2.26 -2.06
C VAL A 71 -11.33 0.83 -1.52
N LYS A 72 -11.96 -0.07 -2.28
CA LYS A 72 -12.08 -1.48 -1.91
C LYS A 72 -10.72 -2.16 -1.79
N LYS A 73 -9.78 -1.89 -2.70
CA LYS A 73 -8.41 -2.41 -2.64
C LYS A 73 -7.67 -1.89 -1.41
N TYR A 74 -7.72 -0.58 -1.16
CA TYR A 74 -7.11 0.03 0.01
C TYR A 74 -7.70 -0.49 1.31
N ARG A 75 -9.02 -0.75 1.35
CA ARG A 75 -9.67 -1.34 2.52
C ARG A 75 -9.03 -2.67 2.91
N SER A 76 -8.79 -3.56 1.95
CA SER A 76 -8.11 -4.83 2.20
C SER A 76 -6.66 -4.60 2.64
N THR A 77 -5.93 -3.72 1.93
CA THR A 77 -4.52 -3.44 2.25
C THR A 77 -4.35 -2.81 3.64
N ILE A 78 -5.21 -1.88 4.07
CA ILE A 78 -5.16 -1.28 5.40
C ILE A 78 -5.32 -2.34 6.49
N ARG A 79 -6.21 -3.33 6.29
CA ARG A 79 -6.36 -4.45 7.23
C ARG A 79 -5.13 -5.35 7.24
N GLU A 80 -4.53 -5.62 6.08
CA GLU A 80 -3.26 -6.34 5.99
C GLU A 80 -2.12 -5.58 6.71
N ASN A 81 -2.05 -4.25 6.55
CA ASN A 81 -1.10 -3.40 7.26
C ASN A 81 -1.31 -3.50 8.77
N LEU A 82 -2.57 -3.47 9.23
CA LEU A 82 -2.91 -3.63 10.64
C LEU A 82 -2.36 -4.95 11.19
N PHE A 83 -2.68 -6.08 10.58
CA PHE A 83 -2.17 -7.38 11.04
C PHE A 83 -0.64 -7.47 10.98
N SER A 84 -0.04 -6.98 9.90
CA SER A 84 1.42 -6.98 9.72
C SER A 84 2.12 -6.16 10.80
N CYS A 85 1.61 -4.95 11.09
CA CYS A 85 2.16 -4.08 12.12
C CYS A 85 2.00 -4.70 13.51
N THR A 86 0.84 -5.28 13.81
CA THR A 86 0.64 -5.99 15.09
C THR A 86 1.63 -7.13 15.27
N LEU A 87 1.87 -7.94 14.24
CA LEU A 87 2.85 -9.03 14.31
C LEU A 87 4.29 -8.52 14.49
N LYS A 88 4.65 -7.44 13.79
CA LYS A 88 5.97 -6.79 13.93
C LYS A 88 6.17 -6.26 15.34
N LEU A 89 5.13 -5.68 15.93
CA LEU A 89 5.15 -5.19 17.30
C LEU A 89 5.35 -6.33 18.30
N ILE A 90 4.55 -7.40 18.20
CA ILE A 90 4.67 -8.61 19.06
C ILE A 90 6.09 -9.19 19.00
N LYS A 91 6.62 -9.40 17.79
CA LYS A 91 7.99 -9.91 17.61
C LYS A 91 9.06 -9.00 18.26
N ALA A 92 8.87 -7.68 18.15
CA ALA A 92 9.77 -6.72 18.80
C ALA A 92 9.67 -6.80 20.32
N MET A 93 8.47 -6.97 20.87
CA MET A 93 8.26 -7.15 22.31
C MET A 93 8.96 -8.42 22.83
N ASP A 94 8.81 -9.54 22.12
CA ASP A 94 9.46 -10.81 22.48
C ASP A 94 10.99 -10.73 22.45
N SER A 95 11.54 -10.03 21.45
CA SER A 95 12.98 -9.82 21.29
C SER A 95 13.54 -8.92 22.39
N LEU A 96 12.82 -7.83 22.71
CA LEU A 96 13.22 -6.84 23.70
C LEU A 96 12.83 -7.21 25.14
N LYS A 97 12.15 -8.36 25.32
CA LYS A 97 11.63 -8.84 26.61
C LYS A 97 10.71 -7.82 27.28
N ILE A 98 9.90 -7.13 26.49
CA ILE A 98 8.86 -6.21 26.99
C ILE A 98 7.64 -7.05 27.38
N PRO A 99 7.17 -6.99 28.63
CA PRO A 99 5.97 -7.71 29.05
C PRO A 99 4.73 -7.11 28.38
N TYR A 100 3.76 -7.96 28.02
CA TYR A 100 2.52 -7.54 27.34
C TYR A 100 1.54 -6.76 28.22
N GLY A 101 1.73 -6.77 29.54
CA GLY A 101 0.78 -6.20 30.50
C GLY A 101 -0.50 -7.03 30.71
N PHE A 102 -0.58 -8.21 30.08
CA PHE A 102 -1.60 -9.22 30.29
C PHE A 102 -1.00 -10.62 30.06
N ASP A 103 -1.61 -11.63 30.70
CA ASP A 103 -1.21 -13.02 30.49
C ASP A 103 -1.78 -13.52 29.17
N ILE A 104 -0.90 -13.96 28.26
CA ILE A 104 -1.30 -14.66 27.04
C ILE A 104 -1.65 -16.09 27.43
N PHE A 105 -2.94 -16.38 27.65
CA PHE A 105 -3.41 -17.75 27.80
C PHE A 105 -3.39 -18.45 26.44
N VAL A 106 -2.27 -19.10 26.11
CA VAL A 106 -2.24 -20.10 25.03
C VAL A 106 -2.83 -21.38 25.60
N SER A 107 -4.04 -21.74 25.18
CA SER A 107 -4.65 -23.04 25.48
C SER A 107 -3.71 -24.13 24.96
N SER A 108 -2.95 -24.72 25.87
CA SER A 108 -1.93 -25.70 25.59
C SER A 108 -2.57 -27.07 25.43
N GLU A 109 -3.11 -27.35 24.25
CA GLU A 109 -3.34 -28.72 23.79
C GLU A 109 -2.92 -28.83 22.32
N GLY A 110 -1.64 -29.14 22.12
CA GLY A 110 -1.06 -29.43 20.81
C GLY A 110 0.37 -28.92 20.72
N THR A 111 1.34 -29.81 20.87
CA THR A 111 2.75 -29.58 20.51
C THR A 111 2.85 -28.98 19.11
N LEU A 112 3.24 -27.71 19.02
CA LEU A 112 3.49 -27.03 17.75
C LEU A 112 4.97 -27.23 17.38
N SER A 113 5.21 -28.11 16.40
CA SER A 113 6.44 -28.10 15.61
C SER A 113 6.47 -26.84 14.72
N ASP A 114 7.67 -26.31 14.48
CA ASP A 114 8.02 -24.99 13.93
C ASP A 114 7.50 -24.64 12.51
N GLU A 115 6.54 -25.37 11.93
CA GLU A 115 6.11 -25.16 10.53
C GLU A 115 4.78 -24.41 10.34
N ASN A 116 4.04 -24.08 11.42
CA ASN A 116 2.68 -23.54 11.31
C ASN A 116 2.49 -22.09 11.77
N ILE A 117 3.49 -21.22 11.58
CA ILE A 117 3.38 -19.77 11.86
C ILE A 117 2.31 -19.08 10.97
N ASN A 118 1.84 -19.73 9.90
CA ASN A 118 0.82 -19.21 8.98
C ASN A 118 -0.63 -19.41 9.43
N SER A 119 -0.90 -20.00 10.61
CA SER A 119 -2.27 -20.15 11.13
C SER A 119 -2.38 -19.64 12.56
N PHE A 120 -2.13 -18.33 12.76
CA PHE A 120 -2.57 -17.64 13.98
C PHE A 120 -4.09 -17.50 13.95
N THR A 121 -4.77 -18.64 14.13
CA THR A 121 -6.20 -18.73 14.30
C THR A 121 -6.45 -18.31 15.75
N LEU A 122 -6.81 -17.05 15.95
CA LEU A 122 -7.41 -16.54 17.19
C LEU A 122 -8.72 -17.30 17.44
N LYS A 123 -8.61 -18.54 17.94
CA LYS A 123 -9.74 -19.29 18.46
C LYS A 123 -9.85 -18.97 19.94
N ASN A 124 -10.77 -18.06 20.23
CA ASN A 124 -11.48 -17.91 21.51
C ASN A 124 -10.61 -17.88 22.76
N SER A 125 -10.03 -16.73 23.09
CA SER A 125 -9.71 -16.42 24.49
C SER A 125 -10.58 -15.25 24.94
N SER A 126 -11.57 -15.56 25.77
CA SER A 126 -12.31 -14.56 26.54
C SER A 126 -11.33 -13.87 27.49
N ILE A 127 -10.93 -12.64 27.18
CA ILE A 127 -10.05 -11.83 28.04
C ILE A 127 -10.81 -11.51 29.33
N LYS A 128 -10.42 -12.13 30.45
CA LYS A 128 -10.84 -11.71 31.79
C LYS A 128 -9.70 -10.90 32.40
N THR A 129 -9.91 -9.58 32.48
CA THR A 129 -9.03 -8.62 33.14
C THR A 129 -9.17 -8.72 34.65
N SER A 130 -8.16 -9.25 35.33
CA SER A 130 -7.97 -9.03 36.77
C SER A 130 -6.74 -8.15 36.97
N LEU A 131 -6.95 -6.84 37.03
CA LEU A 131 -5.93 -5.89 37.43
C LEU A 131 -5.78 -5.91 38.95
N SER A 132 -4.63 -6.36 39.46
CA SER A 132 -4.18 -6.01 40.80
C SER A 132 -2.84 -5.28 40.73
N SER A 133 -2.93 -4.01 41.09
CA SER A 133 -1.93 -3.00 41.44
C SER A 133 -0.52 -3.48 41.79
N ASN A 134 0.51 -2.81 41.24
CA ASN A 134 1.59 -2.19 42.03
C ASN A 134 2.49 -1.24 41.18
N ASN A 135 2.33 0.06 41.44
CA ASN A 135 3.34 1.13 41.44
C ASN A 135 4.38 1.24 40.31
N ILE A 136 3.97 1.77 39.16
CA ILE A 136 4.79 2.68 38.35
C ILE A 136 3.90 3.88 37.97
N SER A 137 4.26 5.07 38.43
CA SER A 137 3.56 6.32 38.09
C SER A 137 3.95 6.75 36.67
N LEU A 138 3.27 6.17 35.69
CA LEU A 138 3.10 6.72 34.35
C LEU A 138 1.60 6.89 34.19
N LYS A 139 1.13 8.08 33.79
CA LYS A 139 -0.31 8.25 33.50
C LYS A 139 -0.69 7.22 32.43
N PRO A 140 -1.61 6.28 32.70
CA PRO A 140 -1.78 5.14 31.82
C PRO A 140 -2.48 5.62 30.54
N TYR A 141 -1.90 5.27 29.40
CA TYR A 141 -2.76 4.86 28.30
C TYR A 141 -3.54 3.65 28.84
N GLU A 142 -4.88 3.70 28.86
CA GLU A 142 -5.71 2.67 29.52
C GLU A 142 -5.54 1.26 28.90
N ASP A 143 -4.90 1.17 27.73
CA ASP A 143 -4.64 -0.05 26.98
C ASP A 143 -3.16 -0.46 27.06
N PRO A 144 -2.85 -1.66 27.61
CA PRO A 144 -1.49 -2.21 27.64
C PRO A 144 -0.81 -2.28 26.25
N PHE A 145 -1.59 -2.46 25.18
CA PHE A 145 -1.10 -2.48 23.81
C PHE A 145 -0.59 -1.10 23.37
N VAL A 146 -1.29 -0.04 23.75
CA VAL A 146 -0.90 1.36 23.50
C VAL A 146 0.34 1.71 24.31
N GLU A 147 0.43 1.26 25.55
CA GLU A 147 1.62 1.41 26.38
C GLU A 147 2.84 0.72 25.73
N CYS A 148 2.69 -0.52 25.28
CA CYS A 148 3.76 -1.27 24.64
C CYS A 148 4.21 -0.63 23.31
N ALA A 149 3.26 -0.20 22.48
CA ALA A 149 3.56 0.54 21.25
C ALA A 149 4.31 1.85 21.55
N SER A 150 3.86 2.58 22.57
CA SER A 150 4.50 3.82 23.03
C SER A 150 5.91 3.59 23.56
N LEU A 151 6.13 2.52 24.34
CA LEU A 151 7.46 2.12 24.82
C LEU A 151 8.39 1.77 23.67
N ILE A 152 7.94 0.96 22.70
CA ILE A 152 8.74 0.63 21.51
C ILE A 152 9.08 1.90 20.73
N TYR A 153 8.10 2.77 20.52
CA TYR A 153 8.30 4.01 19.79
C TYR A 153 9.29 4.96 20.48
N HIS A 154 9.04 5.33 21.74
CA HIS A 154 9.84 6.33 22.45
C HIS A 154 11.19 5.81 22.93
N ARG A 155 11.23 4.57 23.45
CA ARG A 155 12.41 4.03 24.14
C ARG A 155 13.37 3.32 23.19
N TYR A 156 12.83 2.60 22.22
CA TYR A 156 13.63 1.80 21.30
C TYR A 156 13.72 2.41 19.90
N GLY A 157 12.73 3.23 19.50
CA GLY A 157 12.74 4.02 18.27
C GLY A 157 13.49 5.36 18.36
N GLY A 158 13.55 6.03 19.52
CA GLY A 158 14.37 7.24 19.73
C GLY A 158 14.19 8.39 18.71
N LYS A 159 15.06 9.41 18.79
CA LYS A 159 15.08 10.57 17.85
C LYS A 159 15.92 10.33 16.57
N TYR A 160 16.71 9.25 16.55
CA TYR A 160 17.66 8.89 15.47
C TYR A 160 17.65 7.37 15.14
N ARG A 161 16.72 6.59 15.72
CA ARG A 161 16.58 5.13 15.56
C ARG A 161 15.19 4.72 15.06
N GLN A 162 14.42 5.67 14.50
CA GLN A 162 13.10 5.39 13.93
C GLN A 162 13.18 4.53 12.66
N GLU A 163 14.40 4.22 12.23
CA GLU A 163 14.68 3.33 11.12
C GLU A 163 14.49 1.88 11.58
N GLY A 164 13.41 1.26 11.11
CA GLY A 164 13.11 -0.13 11.37
C GLY A 164 11.62 -0.43 11.30
N GLU A 165 11.29 -1.70 11.12
CA GLU A 165 9.90 -2.11 10.92
C GLU A 165 9.03 -1.99 12.19
N ALA A 166 9.63 -2.14 13.38
CA ALA A 166 8.90 -2.11 14.64
C ALA A 166 8.51 -0.69 15.11
N PRO A 167 9.39 0.34 15.07
CA PRO A 167 8.97 1.72 15.34
C PRO A 167 7.91 2.22 14.37
N TYR A 168 8.02 1.87 13.08
CA TYR A 168 6.98 2.19 12.09
C TYR A 168 5.64 1.53 12.46
N ALA A 169 5.65 0.23 12.74
CA ALA A 169 4.46 -0.50 13.14
C ALA A 169 3.79 0.10 14.39
N ALA A 170 4.59 0.46 15.41
CA ALA A 170 4.11 1.14 16.59
C ALA A 170 3.45 2.49 16.26
N THR A 171 4.10 3.29 15.40
CA THR A 171 3.57 4.60 14.98
C THR A 171 2.23 4.45 14.26
N PHE A 172 2.14 3.53 13.31
CA PHE A 172 0.91 3.26 12.56
C PHE A 172 -0.23 2.80 13.49
N LEU A 173 0.05 1.88 14.41
CA LEU A 173 -0.97 1.39 15.35
C LEU A 173 -1.45 2.47 16.32
N LEU A 174 -0.59 3.44 16.67
CA LEU A 174 -0.94 4.59 17.50
C LEU A 174 -1.67 5.70 16.73
N SER A 175 -1.53 5.78 15.40
CA SER A 175 -2.17 6.82 14.58
C SER A 175 -3.57 6.46 14.11
N VAL A 176 -3.93 5.17 14.10
CA VAL A 176 -5.20 4.69 13.56
C VAL A 176 -6.23 4.33 14.62
N ASP A 177 -7.50 4.51 14.26
CA ASP A 177 -8.63 3.99 15.04
C ASP A 177 -8.87 2.51 14.69
N LEU A 178 -8.35 1.63 15.56
CA LEU A 178 -8.43 0.18 15.40
C LEU A 178 -9.88 -0.33 15.35
N LEU A 179 -10.73 0.18 16.25
CA LEU A 179 -12.12 -0.29 16.35
C LEU A 179 -12.86 0.01 15.06
N ARG A 180 -12.71 1.24 14.53
CA ARG A 180 -13.31 1.65 13.26
C ARG A 180 -12.83 0.80 12.07
N ILE A 181 -11.54 0.47 11.99
CA ILE A 181 -10.98 -0.34 10.87
C ILE A 181 -11.54 -1.78 10.88
N LEU A 182 -11.78 -2.32 12.06
CA LEU A 182 -12.27 -3.69 12.27
C LEU A 182 -13.78 -3.85 11.98
N GLU A 183 -14.55 -2.76 11.93
CA GLU A 183 -15.98 -2.82 11.63
C GLU A 183 -16.30 -3.47 10.26
N PHE A 184 -17.40 -4.23 10.18
CA PHE A 184 -17.80 -4.92 8.95
C PHE A 184 -18.12 -3.96 7.80
N ASN A 185 -18.57 -2.76 8.09
CA ASN A 185 -18.92 -1.71 7.13
C ASN A 185 -17.85 -0.60 7.01
N TYR A 186 -16.65 -0.81 7.56
CA TYR A 186 -15.53 0.13 7.46
C TYR A 186 -15.30 0.64 6.03
N VAL A 187 -15.29 1.96 5.85
CA VAL A 187 -14.91 2.65 4.61
C VAL A 187 -13.64 3.47 4.89
N PRO A 188 -12.54 3.23 4.14
CA PRO A 188 -11.31 4.01 4.30
C PRO A 188 -11.53 5.50 4.05
N THR A 189 -11.00 6.33 4.95
CA THR A 189 -10.87 7.76 4.74
C THR A 189 -9.65 8.07 3.87
N THR A 190 -9.56 9.31 3.39
CA THR A 190 -8.35 9.77 2.68
C THR A 190 -7.11 9.63 3.56
N GLN A 191 -7.21 9.92 4.87
CA GLN A 191 -6.08 9.77 5.79
C GLN A 191 -5.65 8.30 5.91
N ASP A 192 -6.60 7.37 6.03
CA ASP A 192 -6.28 5.94 6.08
C ASP A 192 -5.54 5.48 4.81
N ILE A 193 -5.97 5.98 3.64
CA ILE A 193 -5.33 5.67 2.36
C ILE A 193 -3.92 6.28 2.28
N LEU A 194 -3.71 7.48 2.80
CA LEU A 194 -2.41 8.15 2.83
C LEU A 194 -1.40 7.41 3.73
N GLU A 195 -1.84 6.94 4.90
CA GLU A 195 -1.02 6.19 5.86
C GLU A 195 -0.80 4.72 5.46
N CYS A 196 -1.69 4.17 4.64
CA CYS A 196 -1.59 2.80 4.14
C CYS A 196 -0.27 2.55 3.35
N GLN A 197 0.49 1.55 3.78
CA GLN A 197 1.67 1.10 3.05
C GLN A 197 1.28 -0.01 2.06
N LYS A 198 1.35 0.32 0.77
CA LYS A 198 1.08 -0.59 -0.34
C LYS A 198 2.35 -0.75 -1.16
N GLU A 199 2.76 -1.98 -1.44
CA GLU A 199 3.87 -2.25 -2.34
C GLU A 199 3.50 -1.83 -3.78
N THR A 200 4.30 -0.95 -4.38
CA THR A 200 4.13 -0.56 -5.79
C THR A 200 4.65 -1.68 -6.71
N ARG A 201 3.72 -2.55 -7.14
CA ARG A 201 4.00 -3.67 -8.05
C ARG A 201 3.92 -3.30 -9.52
N THR A 202 3.09 -2.33 -9.85
CA THR A 202 2.81 -1.84 -11.21
C THR A 202 3.10 -0.35 -11.30
N ILE A 203 3.25 0.16 -12.53
CA ILE A 203 3.39 1.60 -12.77
C ILE A 203 2.01 2.25 -12.61
N GLU A 204 1.87 3.13 -11.63
CA GLU A 204 0.67 3.96 -11.47
C GLU A 204 0.97 5.37 -11.99
N HIS A 205 -0.02 6.02 -12.59
CA HIS A 205 0.14 7.38 -13.10
C HIS A 205 -1.11 8.23 -12.91
N LEU A 206 -0.92 9.53 -12.77
CA LEU A 206 -1.98 10.51 -12.62
C LEU A 206 -1.73 11.73 -13.50
N PHE A 207 -2.80 12.43 -13.87
CA PHE A 207 -2.77 13.58 -14.76
C PHE A 207 -3.40 14.80 -14.10
N PHE A 208 -2.66 15.89 -14.01
CA PHE A 208 -3.21 17.17 -13.56
C PHE A 208 -2.67 18.33 -14.40
N LYS A 209 -3.33 19.48 -14.30
CA LYS A 209 -2.91 20.71 -14.95
C LYS A 209 -2.27 21.66 -13.96
N VAL A 210 -1.16 22.27 -14.36
CA VAL A 210 -0.51 23.40 -13.65
C VAL A 210 -0.46 24.58 -14.61
N GLY A 211 -1.40 25.51 -14.46
CA GLY A 211 -1.61 26.57 -15.44
C GLY A 211 -1.97 26.00 -16.81
N LYS A 212 -1.10 26.24 -17.82
CA LYS A 212 -1.26 25.71 -19.19
C LYS A 212 -0.58 24.36 -19.40
N LEU A 213 0.21 23.88 -18.44
CA LEU A 213 0.98 22.65 -18.56
C LEU A 213 0.13 21.46 -18.13
N THR A 214 0.20 20.37 -18.90
CA THR A 214 -0.33 19.08 -18.48
C THR A 214 0.82 18.28 -17.88
N VAL A 215 0.68 17.86 -16.63
CA VAL A 215 1.70 17.08 -15.92
C VAL A 215 1.20 15.66 -15.75
N ARG A 216 2.01 14.68 -16.14
CA ARG A 216 1.80 13.27 -15.85
C ARG A 216 2.86 12.80 -14.88
N VAL A 217 2.43 12.39 -13.69
CA VAL A 217 3.31 11.84 -12.66
C VAL A 217 3.22 10.33 -12.68
N PHE A 218 4.36 9.65 -12.53
CA PHE A 218 4.47 8.21 -12.46
C PHE A 218 5.03 7.77 -11.09
N ASP A 219 4.32 6.86 -10.40
CA ASP A 219 4.86 6.11 -9.27
C ASP A 219 5.34 4.74 -9.75
N VAL A 220 6.57 4.39 -9.40
CA VAL A 220 7.23 3.15 -9.81
C VAL A 220 7.85 2.43 -8.63
N GLY A 221 7.92 1.10 -8.74
CA GLY A 221 8.51 0.24 -7.71
C GLY A 221 9.98 0.58 -7.45
N GLY A 222 10.33 0.86 -6.20
CA GLY A 222 11.68 1.25 -5.78
C GLY A 222 12.67 0.08 -5.63
N LEU A 223 12.18 -1.16 -5.60
CA LEU A 223 13.03 -2.36 -5.48
C LEU A 223 13.89 -2.55 -6.73
N ARG A 224 15.17 -2.92 -6.56
CA ARG A 224 16.09 -3.18 -7.68
C ARG A 224 15.54 -4.25 -8.63
N SER A 225 14.92 -5.30 -8.08
CA SER A 225 14.28 -6.37 -8.84
C SER A 225 13.09 -5.89 -9.67
N LYS A 226 12.48 -4.74 -9.37
CA LYS A 226 11.34 -4.17 -10.11
C LYS A 226 11.73 -3.16 -11.18
N ARG A 227 13.00 -2.73 -11.24
CA ARG A 227 13.45 -1.70 -12.21
C ARG A 227 13.26 -2.11 -13.66
N HIS A 228 13.48 -3.40 -13.98
CA HIS A 228 13.27 -3.92 -15.33
C HIS A 228 11.82 -3.77 -15.83
N VAL A 229 10.84 -3.64 -14.92
CA VAL A 229 9.43 -3.50 -15.25
C VAL A 229 9.13 -2.12 -15.83
N TRP A 230 9.80 -1.07 -15.35
CA TRP A 230 9.44 0.30 -15.69
C TRP A 230 10.54 1.06 -16.45
N MET A 231 11.80 0.69 -16.30
CA MET A 231 12.92 1.36 -16.97
C MET A 231 12.77 1.44 -18.51
N PRO A 232 12.32 0.38 -19.23
CA PRO A 232 12.14 0.45 -20.69
C PRO A 232 11.09 1.47 -21.16
N TYR A 233 10.19 1.91 -20.27
CA TYR A 233 9.17 2.91 -20.60
C TYR A 233 9.71 4.35 -20.55
N PHE A 234 10.94 4.53 -20.06
CA PHE A 234 11.60 5.83 -19.89
C PHE A 234 12.96 5.93 -20.58
N ASP A 235 13.55 4.82 -21.02
CA ASP A 235 14.71 4.83 -21.91
C ASP A 235 14.26 5.21 -23.34
N THR A 236 14.75 6.36 -23.81
CA THR A 236 14.59 6.84 -25.20
C THR A 236 15.66 6.28 -26.11
#